data_AF-A0A1R4B5N1-F1
#
_entry.id   AF-A0A1R4B5N1-F1
#
_cell.length_a   1.000
_cell.length_b   1.000
_cell.length_c   1.000
_cell.angle_alpha   90.00
_cell.angle_beta   90.00
_cell.angle_gamma   90.00
#
_symmetry.space_group_name_H-M   'P 1'
#
loop_
_entity.id
_entity.type
_entity.pdbx_description
1 polymer ?
#
loop_
_entity_poly.entity_id
_entity_poly.type
_entity_poly.pdbx_seq_one_letter_code
_entity_poly.pdbx_strand_id
1 'polypeptide(L)'
;MTIIKKVLLISLILFNTLQAHAFGIDQDTLCTTVSWKAADNESKCKEGNKIAFLPNSFGNEQLPIMFVALNCDLNHNISLTNGGAVCIFKPAKKIVKASK
;
A
#
# COMPACT_ATOMS: atom_id res chain seq x y z
N MET A 1 5.80 -30.94 40.80
CA MET A 1 6.02 -30.85 39.32
C MET A 1 4.75 -30.75 38.48
N THR A 2 3.55 -30.88 39.04
CA THR A 2 2.26 -30.80 38.31
C THR A 2 1.77 -29.36 38.10
N ILE A 3 2.14 -28.42 38.98
CA ILE A 3 1.71 -27.01 38.91
C ILE A 3 2.43 -26.26 37.78
N ILE A 4 3.73 -26.52 37.57
CA ILE A 4 4.53 -25.88 36.51
C ILE A 4 4.00 -26.25 35.12
N LYS A 5 3.55 -27.49 34.91
CA LYS A 5 2.92 -27.93 33.65
C LYS A 5 1.61 -27.19 33.35
N LYS A 6 0.81 -26.84 34.37
CA LYS A 6 -0.46 -26.12 34.19
C LYS A 6 -0.24 -24.64 33.83
N VAL A 7 0.76 -23.99 34.42
CA VAL A 7 1.10 -22.59 34.10
C VAL A 7 1.63 -22.45 32.67
N LEU A 8 2.40 -23.44 32.20
CA LEU A 8 2.94 -23.47 30.84
C LEU A 8 1.86 -23.72 29.76
N LEU A 9 0.77 -24.42 30.11
CA LEU A 9 -0.38 -24.57 29.21
C LEU A 9 -1.23 -23.30 29.10
N ILE A 10 -1.35 -22.52 30.18
CA ILE A 10 -2.21 -21.32 30.21
C ILE A 10 -1.56 -20.15 29.43
N SER A 11 -0.23 -20.07 29.37
CA SER A 11 0.45 -19.00 28.62
C SER A 11 0.28 -19.13 27.10
N LEU A 12 0.14 -20.34 26.54
CA LEU A 12 -0.04 -20.55 25.10
C LEU A 12 -1.37 -20.03 24.55
N ILE A 13 -2.39 -19.89 25.39
CA ILE A 13 -3.74 -19.49 24.95
C ILE A 13 -3.83 -17.96 24.79
N LEU A 14 -3.01 -17.20 25.53
CA LEU A 14 -2.99 -15.74 25.50
C LEU A 14 -2.11 -15.14 24.39
N PHE A 15 -1.27 -15.93 23.72
CA PHE A 15 -0.41 -15.45 22.63
C PHE A 15 -1.07 -15.48 21.24
N ASN A 16 -2.25 -16.09 21.09
CA ASN A 16 -2.88 -16.28 19.77
C ASN A 16 -3.82 -15.13 19.33
N THR A 17 -4.13 -14.14 20.17
CA THR A 17 -5.06 -13.06 19.79
C THR A 17 -4.42 -11.90 19.04
N LEU A 18 -3.14 -12.01 18.65
CA LEU A 18 -2.48 -11.03 17.81
C LEU A 18 -2.39 -11.49 16.35
N GLN A 19 -3.49 -12.03 15.79
CA GLN A 19 -3.65 -12.05 14.34
C GLN A 19 -4.00 -10.64 13.89
N ALA A 20 -2.95 -9.83 13.71
CA ALA A 20 -3.01 -8.71 12.79
C ALA A 20 -3.60 -9.26 11.48
N HIS A 21 -4.83 -8.87 11.17
CA HIS A 21 -5.45 -9.22 9.91
C HIS A 21 -4.61 -8.53 8.85
N ALA A 22 -3.62 -9.25 8.31
CA ALA A 22 -3.07 -8.95 7.00
C ALA A 22 -4.23 -9.14 6.04
N PHE A 23 -5.02 -8.08 5.82
CA PHE A 23 -5.92 -8.01 4.69
C PHE A 23 -5.04 -8.31 3.47
N GLY A 24 -5.24 -9.49 2.90
CA GLY A 24 -4.43 -9.96 1.79
C GLY A 24 -4.47 -8.93 0.67
N ILE A 25 -3.28 -8.54 0.20
CA ILE A 25 -3.15 -7.67 -0.96
C ILE A 25 -3.80 -8.39 -2.15
N ASP A 26 -4.72 -7.72 -2.83
CA ASP A 26 -5.39 -8.29 -4.01
C ASP A 26 -4.41 -8.32 -5.19
N GLN A 27 -3.92 -9.52 -5.49
CA GLN A 27 -3.00 -9.78 -6.60
C GLN A 27 -3.71 -10.03 -7.94
N ASP A 28 -5.03 -10.17 -7.96
CA ASP A 28 -5.78 -10.47 -9.18
C ASP A 28 -6.29 -9.19 -9.85
N THR A 29 -6.56 -8.14 -9.06
CA THR A 29 -7.06 -6.86 -9.59
C THR A 29 -5.93 -5.86 -9.85
N LEU A 30 -6.02 -5.16 -10.99
CA LEU A 30 -5.16 -4.02 -11.36
C LEU A 30 -6.02 -2.81 -11.72
N CYS A 31 -5.80 -1.68 -11.03
CA CYS A 31 -6.34 -0.37 -11.41
C CYS A 31 -5.34 0.35 -12.32
N THR A 32 -5.69 0.64 -13.58
CA THR A 32 -4.82 1.42 -14.47
C THR A 32 -5.23 2.89 -14.47
N THR A 33 -4.27 3.80 -14.48
CA THR A 33 -4.53 5.25 -14.53
C THR A 33 -3.48 5.98 -15.36
N VAL A 34 -3.89 7.11 -15.93
CA VAL A 34 -3.00 8.08 -16.58
C VAL A 34 -2.80 9.34 -15.72
N SER A 35 -3.41 9.39 -14.53
CA SER A 35 -3.25 10.50 -13.59
C SER A 35 -2.36 10.11 -12.42
N TRP A 36 -1.39 10.98 -12.12
CA TRP A 36 -0.54 10.87 -10.95
C TRP A 36 -1.22 11.34 -9.65
N LYS A 37 -2.36 12.04 -9.74
CA LYS A 37 -3.04 12.63 -8.58
C LYS A 37 -3.90 11.60 -7.86
N ALA A 38 -3.77 11.51 -6.53
CA ALA A 38 -4.60 10.62 -5.70
C ALA A 38 -6.11 10.88 -5.85
N ALA A 39 -6.52 12.15 -5.87
CA ALA A 39 -7.93 12.54 -5.97
C ALA A 39 -8.64 12.02 -7.24
N ASP A 40 -7.89 11.83 -8.33
CA ASP A 40 -8.45 11.33 -9.59
C ASP A 40 -8.65 9.80 -9.57
N ASN A 41 -8.00 9.11 -8.64
CA ASN A 41 -7.93 7.66 -8.52
C ASN A 41 -8.76 7.11 -7.34
N GLU A 42 -8.91 7.88 -6.25
CA GLU A 42 -9.56 7.43 -5.00
C GLU A 42 -11.00 6.94 -5.16
N SER A 43 -11.77 7.52 -6.09
CA SER A 43 -13.14 7.08 -6.38
C SER A 43 -13.23 5.90 -7.36
N LYS A 44 -12.11 5.49 -7.98
CA LYS A 44 -12.05 4.50 -9.06
C LYS A 44 -11.25 3.26 -8.70
N CYS A 45 -10.25 3.41 -7.84
CA CYS A 45 -9.39 2.33 -7.38
C CYS A 45 -9.74 1.96 -5.94
N LYS A 46 -9.61 0.68 -5.61
CA LYS A 46 -9.83 0.15 -4.26
C LYS A 46 -8.51 0.02 -3.52
N GLU A 47 -8.44 0.54 -2.29
CA GLU A 47 -7.25 0.37 -1.42
C GLU A 47 -6.92 -1.12 -1.25
N GLY A 48 -5.62 -1.44 -1.30
CA GLY A 48 -5.11 -2.83 -1.24
C GLY A 48 -4.99 -3.54 -2.60
N ASN A 49 -5.55 -3.00 -3.68
CA ASN A 49 -5.35 -3.52 -5.03
C ASN A 49 -4.06 -2.97 -5.64
N LYS A 50 -3.54 -3.59 -6.70
CA LYS A 50 -2.48 -2.98 -7.51
C LYS A 50 -3.02 -1.76 -8.25
N ILE A 51 -2.19 -0.72 -8.37
CA ILE A 51 -2.42 0.43 -9.26
C ILE A 51 -1.22 0.63 -10.18
N ALA A 52 -1.48 0.91 -11.46
CA ALA A 52 -0.45 1.18 -12.47
C ALA A 52 -0.68 2.57 -13.11
N PHE A 53 0.33 3.43 -13.01
CA PHE A 53 0.41 4.69 -13.73
C PHE A 53 1.06 4.46 -15.09
N LEU A 54 0.25 4.52 -16.15
CA LEU A 54 0.64 4.20 -17.52
C LEU A 54 0.21 5.33 -18.49
N PRO A 55 0.74 6.55 -18.35
CA PRO A 55 0.46 7.63 -19.29
C PRO A 55 1.07 7.35 -20.68
N ASN A 56 0.42 7.81 -21.75
CA ASN A 56 0.95 7.69 -23.12
C ASN A 56 2.30 8.44 -23.30
N SER A 57 2.48 9.53 -22.55
CA SER A 57 3.73 10.29 -22.46
C SER A 57 3.72 11.11 -21.18
N PHE A 58 4.88 11.33 -20.57
CA PHE A 58 5.02 12.29 -19.47
C PHE A 58 6.28 13.14 -19.70
N GLY A 59 6.08 14.44 -19.92
CA GLY A 59 7.18 15.39 -20.17
C GLY A 59 7.95 15.80 -18.91
N ASN A 60 7.60 15.24 -17.76
CA ASN A 60 8.26 15.50 -16.49
C ASN A 60 8.51 14.17 -15.77
N GLU A 61 9.77 13.80 -15.64
CA GLU A 61 10.25 12.58 -14.97
C GLU A 61 9.88 12.52 -13.49
N GLN A 62 9.45 13.63 -12.90
CA GLN A 62 8.96 13.67 -11.52
C GLN A 62 7.51 13.14 -11.38
N LEU A 63 6.78 12.94 -12.48
CA LEU A 63 5.39 12.48 -12.39
C LEU A 63 5.26 11.05 -11.84
N PRO A 64 6.07 10.07 -12.28
CA PRO A 64 6.06 8.74 -11.67
C PRO A 64 6.37 8.75 -10.17
N ILE A 65 7.36 9.54 -9.70
CA ILE A 65 7.65 9.61 -8.27
C ILE A 65 6.52 10.31 -7.50
N MET A 66 5.85 11.30 -8.11
CA MET A 66 4.67 11.93 -7.51
C MET A 66 3.46 11.00 -7.46
N PHE A 67 3.25 10.20 -8.50
CA PHE A 67 2.27 9.13 -8.46
C PHE A 67 2.57 8.18 -7.30
N VAL A 68 3.83 7.76 -7.16
CA VAL A 68 4.25 6.85 -6.08
C VAL A 68 3.96 7.44 -4.71
N ALA A 69 4.40 8.68 -4.47
CA ALA A 69 4.22 9.35 -3.19
C ALA A 69 2.74 9.57 -2.82
N LEU A 70 1.87 9.76 -3.81
CA LEU A 70 0.45 10.08 -3.56
C LEU A 70 -0.46 8.86 -3.58
N ASN A 71 -0.09 7.76 -4.23
CA ASN A 71 -1.01 6.64 -4.47
C ASN A 71 -0.52 5.32 -3.86
N CYS A 72 0.76 5.19 -3.48
CA CYS A 72 1.34 3.90 -3.13
C CYS A 72 1.52 3.67 -1.62
N ASP A 73 1.30 2.44 -1.19
CA ASP A 73 1.80 1.96 0.10
C ASP A 73 3.31 1.67 0.02
N LEU A 74 4.13 2.60 0.53
CA LEU A 74 5.59 2.48 0.53
C LEU A 74 6.14 1.41 1.50
N ASN A 75 5.27 0.74 2.27
CA ASN A 75 5.67 -0.46 3.02
C ASN A 75 5.79 -1.71 2.12
N HIS A 76 5.41 -1.60 0.85
CA HIS A 76 5.49 -2.65 -0.15
C HIS A 76 6.40 -2.26 -1.30
N ASN A 77 6.82 -3.24 -2.08
CA ASN A 77 7.67 -3.03 -3.24
C ASN A 77 6.97 -2.14 -4.29
N ILE A 78 7.78 -1.33 -4.96
CA ILE A 78 7.37 -0.45 -6.05
C ILE A 78 8.14 -0.84 -7.29
N SER A 79 7.45 -0.99 -8.41
CA SER A 79 8.09 -1.09 -9.73
C SER A 79 8.03 0.29 -10.38
N LEU A 80 9.19 0.87 -10.68
CA LEU A 80 9.34 2.19 -11.27
C LEU A 80 10.25 2.10 -12.49
N THR A 81 9.79 2.62 -13.63
CA THR A 81 10.53 2.61 -14.89
C THR A 81 10.30 3.93 -15.64
N ASN A 82 11.01 4.11 -16.76
CA ASN A 82 10.75 5.22 -17.68
C ASN A 82 9.39 5.10 -18.42
N GLY A 83 8.66 4.00 -18.25
CA GLY A 83 7.31 3.83 -18.80
C GLY A 83 6.18 4.14 -17.81
N GLY A 84 6.49 4.28 -16.51
CA GLY A 84 5.47 4.45 -15.47
C GLY A 84 5.82 3.80 -14.14
N ALA A 85 4.81 3.59 -13.31
CA ALA A 85 4.98 3.02 -11.97
C ALA A 85 3.83 2.08 -11.58
N VAL A 86 4.13 1.02 -10.83
CA VAL A 86 3.15 0.06 -10.29
C VAL A 86 3.42 -0.20 -8.81
N CYS A 87 2.36 -0.23 -8.00
CA CYS A 87 2.44 -0.44 -6.56
C CYS A 87 1.09 -0.88 -5.98
N ILE A 88 1.02 -1.06 -4.67
CA ILE A 88 -0.23 -1.29 -3.94
C ILE A 88 -0.89 0.05 -3.63
N PHE A 89 -2.17 0.18 -3.99
CA PHE A 89 -2.92 1.42 -3.84
C PHE A 89 -3.24 1.72 -2.38
N LYS A 90 -2.76 2.88 -1.92
CA LYS A 90 -3.01 3.48 -0.62
C LYS A 90 -2.84 5.01 -0.75
N PRO A 91 -3.90 5.74 -1.14
CA PRO A 91 -3.79 7.14 -1.47
C PRO A 91 -3.51 8.01 -0.24
N ALA A 92 -2.64 9.00 -0.41
CA ALA A 92 -2.35 10.00 0.61
C ALA A 92 -3.62 10.83 0.91
N LYS A 93 -4.04 10.87 2.17
CA LYS A 93 -5.23 11.62 2.61
C LYS A 93 -4.94 13.09 2.92
N LYS A 94 -3.68 13.42 3.21
CA LYS A 94 -3.26 14.79 3.59
C LYS A 94 -1.89 15.10 3.00
N ILE A 95 -1.79 16.24 2.34
CA ILE A 95 -0.53 16.79 1.82
C ILE A 95 -0.14 17.96 2.72
N VAL A 96 1.05 17.90 3.32
CA VAL A 96 1.60 18.98 4.13
C VAL A 96 2.71 19.66 3.33
N LYS A 97 2.65 20.99 3.20
CA LYS A 97 3.74 21.76 2.60
C LYS A 97 4.80 21.99 3.69
N ALA A 98 6.06 21.79 3.34
CA ALA A 98 7.16 22.17 4.22
C ALA A 98 7.08 23.66 4.54
N SER A 99 7.22 24.00 5.82
CA SER A 99 7.42 25.39 6.25
C SER A 99 8.71 25.91 5.61
N LYS A 100 8.68 27.17 5.16
CA LYS A 100 9.88 27.86 4.66
C LYS A 100 10.89 28.07 5.77
#